data_AF-A0A7W3VTC1-F1
#
_entry.id   AF-A0A7W3VTC1-F1
#
_cell.length_a   1.000
_cell.length_b   1.000
_cell.length_c   1.000
_cell.angle_alpha   90.00
_cell.angle_beta   90.00
_cell.angle_gamma   90.00
#
_symmetry.space_group_name_H-M   'P 1'
#
loop_
_entity.id
_entity.type
_entity.pdbx_description
1 polymer ?
#
loop_
_entity_poly.entity_id
_entity_poly.type
_entity_poly.pdbx_seq_one_letter_code
_entity_poly.pdbx_strand_id
1 'polypeptide(L)'
;MGWISRPRARWRAATGLVATALLGALSVTALGTTPAAAAGAVKGPGLTIVHNEGGTDYEDWLGSYKVGGKNVFCVRFHLKAPGSDEAYQPGDELLTKWGEKLQPDVAGNISYLLLRYGNTSNNDEAAALAHLLHSWTAKTHAPGDTDFGTPPDKAAYPEQKYLNALTPAAKDDVAKMKAEAEANRGPWTASVTAPKGDQHLGQPATWTVTVKNSQGKGIPDVPVKLTATDGTVGQADKQADAEKASDSSSGNPAPQAAQKDTTIKTDANGTVTAKVTPTGDQPKLVASLSAPADKPTVQNPVNTKDGIQSVVGTGGEKRLTAQGVVAVAKPGKVQVTKTDAKTGKGIGGATLRVTGKDRKTAATSQDGKPLTGPDGQPAVVTTSGDNGTATVENLLAPQEVCVVEVNAPPGYTNAFDPNNPPAACGSLTPGGTLALTVANTPNEVPHAIPAGDLPVTMAKGTVETSFSTGGIAGLAALVLVGSALVGFAARRSARR
;
A
#
# COMPACT_ATOMS: atom_id res chain seq x y z
N MET A 1 44.92 -15.33 -43.29
CA MET A 1 44.77 -16.32 -42.21
C MET A 1 44.22 -15.59 -40.99
N GLY A 2 42.93 -15.54 -40.65
CA GLY A 2 41.77 -16.30 -41.11
C GLY A 2 41.03 -16.88 -39.90
N TRP A 3 40.54 -16.06 -38.97
CA TRP A 3 39.63 -16.52 -37.89
C TRP A 3 38.33 -15.69 -37.94
N ILE A 4 37.25 -16.44 -38.14
CA ILE A 4 35.91 -16.03 -38.57
C ILE A 4 34.94 -16.13 -37.38
N SER A 5 33.96 -15.20 -37.38
CA SER A 5 32.59 -15.28 -36.84
C SER A 5 32.30 -15.39 -35.32
N ARG A 6 31.55 -14.36 -34.85
CA ARG A 6 30.56 -14.35 -33.74
C ARG A 6 29.39 -15.34 -34.03
N PRO A 7 28.23 -15.48 -33.29
CA PRO A 7 27.68 -14.73 -32.14
C PRO A 7 26.74 -15.51 -31.13
N ARG A 8 26.14 -14.75 -30.18
CA ARG A 8 24.74 -14.82 -29.63
C ARG A 8 24.26 -15.98 -28.71
N ALA A 9 23.84 -15.54 -27.51
CA ALA A 9 22.50 -15.67 -26.90
C ALA A 9 21.83 -17.04 -26.72
N ARG A 10 21.33 -17.30 -25.48
CA ARG A 10 19.94 -17.74 -25.15
C ARG A 10 19.83 -18.03 -23.64
N TRP A 11 18.99 -17.28 -22.92
CA TRP A 11 17.61 -17.61 -22.46
C TRP A 11 17.60 -18.23 -21.04
N ARG A 12 16.99 -17.54 -20.05
CA ARG A 12 15.57 -17.65 -19.59
C ARG A 12 15.29 -19.06 -19.02
N ALA A 13 14.59 -19.26 -17.90
CA ALA A 13 13.88 -18.43 -16.95
C ALA A 13 13.52 -19.37 -15.79
N ALA A 14 13.43 -18.86 -14.55
CA ALA A 14 12.74 -19.56 -13.47
C ALA A 14 12.08 -18.52 -12.56
N THR A 15 11.06 -17.85 -13.08
CA THR A 15 10.05 -17.14 -12.27
C THR A 15 9.09 -18.19 -11.72
N GLY A 16 9.22 -18.49 -10.44
CA GLY A 16 8.25 -19.25 -9.66
C GLY A 16 6.99 -18.42 -9.43
N LEU A 17 5.92 -18.82 -10.12
CA LEU A 17 4.54 -18.44 -9.87
C LEU A 17 4.11 -19.06 -8.53
N VAL A 18 3.75 -18.23 -7.54
CA VAL A 18 2.94 -18.68 -6.39
C VAL A 18 1.65 -17.88 -6.43
N ALA A 19 0.66 -18.45 -7.10
CA ALA A 19 -0.74 -18.16 -6.92
C ALA A 19 -1.41 -19.40 -6.30
N THR A 20 -2.45 -19.16 -5.51
CA THR A 20 -3.53 -20.10 -5.17
C THR A 20 -3.18 -21.37 -4.39
N ALA A 21 -3.45 -21.35 -3.08
CA ALA A 21 -4.15 -22.43 -2.34
C ALA A 21 -4.29 -22.07 -0.85
N LEU A 22 -5.37 -21.39 -0.47
CA LEU A 22 -5.87 -21.36 0.91
C LEU A 22 -7.41 -21.42 0.89
N LEU A 23 -7.90 -22.47 0.25
CA LEU A 23 -9.27 -22.98 0.34
C LEU A 23 -9.13 -24.49 0.26
N GLY A 24 -9.14 -25.16 1.42
CA GLY A 24 -9.05 -26.62 1.49
C GLY A 24 -8.07 -27.13 2.54
N ALA A 25 -8.41 -26.97 3.81
CA ALA A 25 -7.94 -27.85 4.90
C ALA A 25 -8.73 -27.56 6.19
N LEU A 26 -10.05 -27.77 6.18
CA LEU A 26 -10.72 -28.23 7.39
C LEU A 26 -10.60 -29.76 7.34
N SER A 27 -9.49 -30.24 7.88
CA SER A 27 -9.23 -31.65 8.15
C SER A 27 -10.31 -32.18 9.09
N VAL A 28 -11.24 -32.96 8.52
CA VAL A 28 -12.14 -33.84 9.25
C VAL A 28 -11.29 -34.97 9.82
N THR A 29 -10.81 -34.80 11.05
CA THR A 29 -10.37 -35.95 11.85
C THR A 29 -11.62 -36.70 12.30
N ALA A 30 -11.99 -37.72 11.51
CA ALA A 30 -12.93 -38.75 11.92
C ALA A 30 -12.26 -39.62 12.99
N LEU A 31 -12.34 -39.19 14.25
CA LEU A 31 -12.19 -40.09 15.40
C LEU A 31 -13.57 -40.65 15.69
N GLY A 32 -13.66 -41.99 15.68
CA GLY A 32 -14.90 -42.72 15.93
C GLY A 32 -15.54 -42.29 17.24
N THR A 33 -16.68 -41.61 17.12
CA THR A 33 -17.62 -41.41 18.21
C THR A 33 -18.80 -42.33 17.97
N THR A 34 -19.11 -43.16 18.97
CA THR A 34 -20.43 -43.76 19.14
C THR A 34 -21.50 -42.70 18.90
N PRO A 35 -22.64 -43.02 18.24
CA PRO A 35 -23.69 -42.05 18.01
C PRO A 35 -24.15 -41.53 19.38
N ALA A 36 -23.74 -40.30 19.71
CA ALA A 36 -24.28 -39.60 20.85
C ALA A 36 -25.80 -39.53 20.61
N ALA A 37 -26.60 -39.89 21.60
CA ALA A 37 -28.00 -39.57 21.56
C ALA A 37 -28.09 -38.06 21.31
N ALA A 38 -28.63 -37.67 20.16
CA ALA A 38 -28.59 -36.29 19.68
C ALA A 38 -29.02 -35.35 20.79
N ALA A 39 -28.10 -34.50 21.24
CA ALA A 39 -28.40 -33.49 22.23
C ALA A 39 -29.53 -32.60 21.68
N GLY A 40 -30.55 -32.34 22.49
CA GLY A 40 -31.70 -31.53 22.09
C GLY A 40 -31.29 -30.17 21.50
N ALA A 41 -32.19 -29.55 20.75
CA ALA A 41 -31.95 -28.25 20.15
C ALA A 41 -31.59 -27.21 21.22
N VAL A 42 -30.44 -26.55 21.06
CA VAL A 42 -30.02 -25.45 21.93
C VAL A 42 -30.33 -24.13 21.24
N LYS A 43 -31.27 -23.38 21.80
CA LYS A 43 -31.66 -22.04 21.34
C LYS A 43 -30.50 -21.05 21.52
N GLY A 44 -30.21 -20.25 20.49
CA GLY A 44 -29.29 -19.11 20.55
C GLY A 44 -30.02 -17.82 20.95
N PRO A 45 -29.55 -16.64 20.50
CA PRO A 45 -30.35 -15.41 20.54
C PRO A 45 -31.62 -15.51 19.69
N GLY A 46 -32.73 -14.95 20.18
CA GLY A 46 -34.04 -14.96 19.53
C GLY A 46 -35.21 -14.76 20.51
N LEU A 47 -36.43 -14.97 20.02
CA LEU A 47 -37.68 -14.82 20.77
C LEU A 47 -38.53 -16.09 20.69
N THR A 48 -39.19 -16.44 21.81
CA THR A 48 -40.28 -17.41 21.80
C THR A 48 -41.56 -16.70 21.37
N ILE A 49 -42.23 -17.24 20.35
CA ILE A 49 -43.51 -16.77 19.84
C ILE A 49 -44.59 -17.74 20.31
N VAL A 50 -45.59 -17.24 21.01
CA VAL A 50 -46.74 -18.03 21.46
C VAL A 50 -47.89 -17.84 20.49
N HIS A 51 -48.48 -18.95 20.04
CA HIS A 51 -49.62 -18.97 19.15
C HIS A 51 -50.77 -19.71 19.83
N ASN A 52 -52.00 -19.21 19.66
CA ASN A 52 -53.22 -19.92 20.03
C ASN A 52 -53.99 -20.25 18.75
N GLU A 53 -54.05 -21.54 18.40
CA GLU A 53 -54.80 -22.02 17.24
C GLU A 53 -55.63 -23.23 17.60
N GLY A 54 -56.92 -23.23 17.22
CA GLY A 54 -57.83 -24.31 17.57
C GLY A 54 -57.98 -24.52 19.09
N GLY A 55 -57.73 -23.48 19.89
CA GLY A 55 -57.75 -23.58 21.36
C GLY A 55 -56.52 -24.24 21.99
N THR A 56 -55.46 -24.49 21.21
CA THR A 56 -54.19 -25.04 21.70
C THR A 56 -53.12 -23.95 21.63
N ASP A 57 -52.45 -23.73 22.76
CA ASP A 57 -51.25 -22.90 22.79
C ASP A 57 -50.04 -23.72 22.34
N TYR A 58 -49.25 -23.16 21.42
CA TYR A 58 -47.96 -23.73 21.05
C TYR A 58 -46.90 -22.63 20.95
N GLU A 59 -45.66 -23.02 21.25
CA GLU A 59 -44.51 -22.13 21.27
C GLU A 59 -43.58 -22.43 20.10
N ASP A 60 -43.29 -21.40 19.32
CA ASP A 60 -42.25 -21.45 18.29
C ASP A 60 -41.04 -20.62 18.71
N TRP A 61 -39.86 -21.10 18.35
CA TRP A 61 -38.63 -20.33 18.51
C TRP A 61 -38.27 -19.60 17.22
N LEU A 62 -38.22 -18.28 17.28
CA LEU A 62 -37.84 -17.42 16.18
C LEU A 62 -36.49 -16.77 16.48
N GLY A 63 -35.43 -17.33 15.91
CA GLY A 63 -34.06 -16.89 16.14
C GLY A 63 -33.03 -17.89 15.65
N SER A 64 -31.86 -17.84 16.26
CA SER A 64 -30.76 -18.76 15.96
C SER A 64 -30.77 -20.01 16.83
N TYR A 65 -30.05 -21.04 16.40
CA TYR A 65 -29.75 -22.27 17.12
C TYR A 65 -28.24 -22.42 17.25
N LYS A 66 -27.78 -23.10 18.30
CA LYS A 66 -26.35 -23.43 18.46
C LYS A 66 -26.07 -24.80 17.85
N VAL A 67 -25.21 -24.84 16.82
CA VAL A 67 -24.72 -26.07 16.20
C VAL A 67 -23.19 -26.02 16.18
N GLY A 68 -22.53 -27.01 16.79
CA GLY A 68 -21.06 -27.02 16.88
C GLY A 68 -20.48 -25.76 17.56
N GLY A 69 -21.21 -25.19 18.52
CA GLY A 69 -20.83 -23.97 19.22
C GLY A 69 -21.04 -22.65 18.45
N LYS A 70 -21.63 -22.69 17.25
CA LYS A 70 -21.90 -21.51 16.42
C LYS A 70 -23.40 -21.24 16.31
N ASN A 71 -23.78 -19.97 16.20
CA ASN A 71 -25.16 -19.60 15.89
C ASN A 71 -25.44 -19.89 14.41
N VAL A 72 -26.55 -20.56 14.14
CA VAL A 72 -27.06 -20.85 12.80
C VAL A 72 -28.55 -20.52 12.73
N PHE A 73 -29.04 -20.20 11.54
CA PHE A 73 -30.44 -19.90 11.29
C PHE A 73 -31.07 -20.96 10.40
N CYS A 74 -32.24 -21.42 10.79
CA CYS A 74 -33.06 -22.33 10.02
C CYS A 74 -33.61 -21.63 8.77
N VAL A 75 -33.57 -22.29 7.62
CA VAL A 75 -34.08 -21.74 6.34
C VAL A 75 -35.21 -22.54 5.72
N ARG A 76 -35.64 -23.65 6.35
CA ARG A 76 -36.73 -24.50 5.87
C ARG A 76 -37.84 -24.58 6.91
N PHE A 77 -38.62 -23.51 7.03
CA PHE A 77 -39.67 -23.31 8.03
C PHE A 77 -40.47 -24.59 8.36
N HIS A 78 -40.82 -24.77 9.64
CA HIS A 78 -41.63 -25.87 10.17
C HIS A 78 -40.99 -27.28 10.17
N LEU A 79 -39.77 -27.45 9.63
CA LEU A 79 -39.00 -28.69 9.78
C LEU A 79 -38.36 -28.81 11.18
N LYS A 80 -37.80 -29.98 11.51
CA LYS A 80 -37.18 -30.22 12.84
C LYS A 80 -35.95 -29.34 13.03
N ALA A 81 -35.91 -28.60 14.14
CA ALA A 81 -34.74 -27.78 14.51
C ALA A 81 -33.49 -28.65 14.76
N PRO A 82 -32.29 -28.15 14.47
CA PRO A 82 -31.06 -28.90 14.66
C PRO A 82 -30.75 -29.16 16.13
N GLY A 83 -30.24 -30.36 16.42
CA GLY A 83 -29.54 -30.66 17.68
C GLY A 83 -28.22 -29.91 17.77
N SER A 84 -27.71 -29.71 18.99
CA SER A 84 -26.47 -28.94 19.18
C SER A 84 -25.20 -29.65 18.71
N ASP A 85 -25.25 -30.98 18.65
CA ASP A 85 -24.25 -31.90 18.13
C ASP A 85 -24.57 -32.38 16.71
N GLU A 86 -25.57 -31.80 16.06
CA GLU A 86 -25.97 -32.19 14.70
C GLU A 86 -24.81 -31.97 13.71
N ALA A 87 -24.50 -33.01 12.96
CA ALA A 87 -23.44 -32.95 11.95
C ALA A 87 -23.99 -32.32 10.66
N TYR A 88 -23.30 -31.28 10.19
CA TYR A 88 -23.64 -30.57 8.95
C TYR A 88 -22.50 -30.69 7.93
N GLN A 89 -22.87 -30.72 6.65
CA GLN A 89 -21.95 -30.63 5.53
C GLN A 89 -22.26 -29.40 4.66
N PRO A 90 -21.27 -28.82 3.97
CA PRO A 90 -21.51 -27.77 2.98
C PRO A 90 -22.53 -28.23 1.94
N GLY A 91 -23.53 -27.39 1.67
CA GLY A 91 -24.51 -27.58 0.60
C GLY A 91 -24.32 -26.59 -0.54
N ASP A 92 -25.26 -26.62 -1.48
CA ASP A 92 -25.29 -25.73 -2.64
C ASP A 92 -25.86 -24.34 -2.30
N GLU A 93 -26.22 -23.58 -3.34
CA GLU A 93 -26.94 -22.31 -3.20
C GLU A 93 -28.23 -22.48 -2.40
N LEU A 94 -28.56 -21.49 -1.57
CA LEU A 94 -29.84 -21.43 -0.87
C LEU A 94 -30.98 -21.30 -1.88
N LEU A 95 -31.93 -22.22 -1.77
CA LEU A 95 -33.16 -22.25 -2.53
C LEU A 95 -34.33 -21.85 -1.63
N THR A 96 -35.48 -21.59 -2.24
CA THR A 96 -36.75 -21.61 -1.50
C THR A 96 -36.99 -23.02 -0.94
N LYS A 97 -37.88 -23.12 0.05
CA LYS A 97 -38.35 -24.38 0.63
C LYS A 97 -38.89 -25.34 -0.44
N TRP A 98 -39.41 -24.78 -1.53
CA TRP A 98 -39.99 -25.45 -2.69
C TRP A 98 -38.96 -25.91 -3.73
N GLY A 99 -37.66 -25.64 -3.51
CA GLY A 99 -36.58 -26.01 -4.42
C GLY A 99 -36.36 -25.03 -5.58
N GLU A 100 -36.97 -23.85 -5.51
CA GLU A 100 -36.81 -22.82 -6.53
C GLU A 100 -35.61 -21.92 -6.22
N LYS A 101 -34.99 -21.36 -7.26
CA LYS A 101 -33.91 -20.38 -7.07
C LYS A 101 -34.47 -19.11 -6.47
N LEU A 102 -33.78 -18.57 -5.48
CA LEU A 102 -34.06 -17.24 -4.97
C LEU A 102 -33.85 -16.20 -6.08
N GLN A 103 -34.72 -15.19 -6.09
CA GLN A 103 -34.51 -14.02 -6.92
C GLN A 103 -33.16 -13.37 -6.56
N PRO A 104 -32.38 -12.85 -7.53
CA PRO A 104 -31.03 -12.36 -7.28
C PRO A 104 -30.96 -11.26 -6.22
N ASP A 105 -31.97 -10.39 -6.16
CA ASP A 105 -32.09 -9.34 -5.18
C ASP A 105 -32.34 -9.87 -3.76
N VAL A 106 -33.20 -10.88 -3.63
CA VAL A 106 -33.46 -11.58 -2.35
C VAL A 106 -32.20 -12.33 -1.88
N ALA A 107 -31.51 -13.04 -2.77
CA ALA A 107 -30.25 -13.70 -2.45
C ALA A 107 -29.17 -12.71 -1.97
N GLY A 108 -29.09 -11.54 -2.62
CA GLY A 108 -28.21 -10.45 -2.22
C GLY A 108 -28.58 -9.86 -0.86
N ASN A 109 -29.88 -9.69 -0.58
CA ASN A 109 -30.37 -9.21 0.71
C ASN A 109 -29.99 -10.20 1.84
N ILE A 110 -30.25 -11.49 1.65
CA ILE A 110 -29.90 -12.54 2.62
C ILE A 110 -28.40 -12.55 2.89
N SER A 111 -27.56 -12.51 1.84
CA SER A 111 -26.11 -12.54 2.01
C SER A 111 -25.60 -11.33 2.80
N TYR A 112 -26.15 -10.14 2.55
CA TYR A 112 -25.83 -8.95 3.35
C TYR A 112 -26.25 -9.10 4.81
N LEU A 113 -27.47 -9.57 5.07
CA LEU A 113 -27.95 -9.75 6.43
C LEU A 113 -27.17 -10.81 7.20
N LEU A 114 -26.77 -11.91 6.57
CA LEU A 114 -25.93 -12.92 7.20
C LEU A 114 -24.52 -12.39 7.51
N LEU A 115 -23.93 -11.57 6.64
CA LEU A 115 -22.67 -10.88 6.92
C LEU A 115 -22.79 -9.95 8.12
N ARG A 116 -23.87 -9.16 8.21
CA ARG A 116 -24.02 -8.10 9.20
C ARG A 116 -24.57 -8.57 10.55
N TYR A 117 -25.57 -9.45 10.51
CA TYR A 117 -26.40 -9.84 11.66
C TYR A 117 -26.32 -11.34 11.98
N GLY A 118 -25.67 -12.16 11.15
CA GLY A 118 -25.58 -13.61 11.38
C GLY A 118 -24.88 -14.00 12.70
N ASN A 119 -24.11 -13.08 13.30
CA ASN A 119 -23.45 -13.26 14.60
C ASN A 119 -24.03 -12.38 15.71
N THR A 120 -25.23 -11.81 15.53
CA THR A 120 -25.81 -10.95 16.57
C THR A 120 -26.03 -11.72 17.87
N SER A 121 -25.81 -11.03 19.00
CA SER A 121 -26.16 -11.50 20.34
C SER A 121 -27.45 -10.85 20.86
N ASN A 122 -28.08 -9.97 20.07
CA ASN A 122 -29.33 -9.32 20.41
C ASN A 122 -30.52 -10.23 20.01
N ASN A 123 -31.46 -10.44 20.93
CA ASN A 123 -32.62 -11.31 20.72
C ASN A 123 -33.60 -10.77 19.68
N ASP A 124 -33.88 -9.47 19.69
CA ASP A 124 -34.80 -8.82 18.74
C ASP A 124 -34.20 -8.84 17.32
N GLU A 125 -32.91 -8.53 17.18
CA GLU A 125 -32.21 -8.61 15.89
C GLU A 125 -32.18 -10.06 15.34
N ALA A 126 -31.91 -11.04 16.20
CA ALA A 126 -31.90 -12.44 15.78
C ALA A 126 -33.28 -12.93 15.35
N ALA A 127 -34.34 -12.53 16.06
CA ALA A 127 -35.71 -12.85 15.68
C ALA A 127 -36.13 -12.14 14.39
N ALA A 128 -35.74 -10.87 14.20
CA ALA A 128 -35.96 -10.13 12.97
C ALA A 128 -35.25 -10.76 11.76
N LEU A 129 -34.00 -11.20 11.94
CA LEU A 129 -33.25 -11.92 10.90
C LEU A 129 -33.93 -13.25 10.56
N ALA A 130 -34.29 -14.06 11.56
CA ALA A 130 -34.98 -15.33 11.33
C ALA A 130 -36.33 -15.12 10.61
N HIS A 131 -37.08 -14.08 10.99
CA HIS A 131 -38.33 -13.70 10.35
C HIS A 131 -38.14 -13.43 8.85
N LEU A 132 -37.15 -12.59 8.50
CA LEU A 132 -36.85 -12.25 7.10
C LEU A 132 -36.35 -13.45 6.29
N LEU A 133 -35.52 -14.31 6.89
CA LEU A 133 -35.07 -15.54 6.24
C LEU A 133 -36.28 -16.43 5.90
N HIS A 134 -37.16 -16.68 6.85
CA HIS A 134 -38.35 -17.50 6.62
C HIS A 134 -39.35 -16.86 5.64
N SER A 135 -39.55 -15.54 5.70
CA SER A 135 -40.45 -14.86 4.75
C SER A 135 -39.93 -14.85 3.32
N TRP A 136 -38.62 -14.99 3.12
CA TRP A 136 -38.04 -15.11 1.78
C TRP A 136 -37.90 -16.55 1.30
N THR A 137 -37.56 -17.49 2.18
CA THR A 137 -37.30 -18.88 1.78
C THR A 137 -38.54 -19.75 1.82
N ALA A 138 -39.59 -19.43 2.58
CA ALA A 138 -40.77 -20.27 2.75
C ALA A 138 -42.08 -19.52 2.47
N LYS A 139 -42.10 -18.67 1.44
CA LYS A 139 -43.33 -17.97 1.01
C LYS A 139 -44.47 -18.94 0.70
N THR A 140 -45.69 -18.50 0.92
CA THR A 140 -46.91 -19.20 0.49
C THR A 140 -46.83 -19.53 -1.00
N HIS A 141 -46.99 -20.80 -1.34
CA HIS A 141 -46.92 -21.29 -2.71
C HIS A 141 -48.33 -21.63 -3.24
N ALA A 142 -49.18 -22.22 -2.39
CA ALA A 142 -50.57 -22.53 -2.67
C ALA A 142 -51.51 -22.07 -1.53
N PRO A 143 -52.81 -21.86 -1.81
CA PRO A 143 -53.80 -21.67 -0.77
C PRO A 143 -53.80 -22.83 0.22
N GLY A 144 -53.80 -22.52 1.52
CA GLY A 144 -53.83 -23.52 2.59
C GLY A 144 -52.46 -23.94 3.14
N ASP A 145 -51.34 -23.56 2.51
CA ASP A 145 -50.00 -23.93 3.01
C ASP A 145 -49.65 -23.29 4.36
N THR A 146 -50.40 -22.27 4.78
CA THR A 146 -50.24 -21.60 6.08
C THR A 146 -51.25 -22.07 7.13
N ASP A 147 -52.12 -23.02 6.79
CA ASP A 147 -53.18 -23.48 7.67
C ASP A 147 -52.62 -24.34 8.80
N PHE A 148 -53.22 -24.22 9.99
CA PHE A 148 -52.86 -25.05 11.13
C PHE A 148 -53.01 -26.54 10.81
N GLY A 149 -52.01 -27.34 11.19
CA GLY A 149 -51.97 -28.78 10.92
C GLY A 149 -51.41 -29.16 9.55
N THR A 150 -51.01 -28.19 8.71
CA THR A 150 -50.28 -28.46 7.47
C THR A 150 -48.98 -29.22 7.78
N PRO A 151 -48.69 -30.34 7.09
CA PRO A 151 -47.47 -31.10 7.32
C PRO A 151 -46.20 -30.25 7.22
N PRO A 152 -45.17 -30.49 8.07
CA PRO A 152 -43.89 -29.78 8.06
C PRO A 152 -43.24 -29.56 6.69
N ASP A 153 -43.33 -30.52 5.78
CA ASP A 153 -42.76 -30.44 4.44
C ASP A 153 -43.55 -29.53 3.49
N LYS A 154 -44.84 -29.29 3.79
CA LYS A 154 -45.78 -28.47 3.00
C LYS A 154 -46.11 -27.12 3.62
N ALA A 155 -45.73 -26.88 4.87
CA ALA A 155 -46.05 -25.64 5.56
C ALA A 155 -45.23 -24.45 5.02
N ALA A 156 -45.93 -23.40 4.60
CA ALA A 156 -45.38 -22.09 4.30
C ALA A 156 -45.31 -21.23 5.57
N TYR A 157 -44.48 -20.20 5.54
CA TYR A 157 -44.33 -19.25 6.64
C TYR A 157 -45.44 -18.18 6.60
N PRO A 158 -46.34 -18.10 7.61
CA PRO A 158 -47.38 -17.08 7.68
C PRO A 158 -46.79 -15.74 8.14
N GLU A 159 -46.14 -15.03 7.22
CA GLU A 159 -45.34 -13.82 7.46
C GLU A 159 -46.05 -12.81 8.36
N GLN A 160 -47.27 -12.37 8.02
CA GLN A 160 -47.98 -11.34 8.80
C GLN A 160 -48.31 -11.78 10.22
N LYS A 161 -48.62 -13.07 10.42
CA LYS A 161 -48.93 -13.64 11.74
C LYS A 161 -47.70 -13.58 12.64
N TYR A 162 -46.55 -14.05 12.15
CA TYR A 162 -45.30 -13.98 12.92
C TYR A 162 -44.83 -12.54 13.12
N LEU A 163 -44.97 -11.67 12.10
CA LEU A 163 -44.65 -10.25 12.24
C LEU A 163 -45.46 -9.60 13.35
N ASN A 164 -46.77 -9.86 13.42
CA ASN A 164 -47.64 -9.29 14.45
C ASN A 164 -47.27 -9.74 15.86
N ALA A 165 -46.77 -10.97 16.00
CA ALA A 165 -46.39 -11.55 17.28
C ALA A 165 -45.00 -11.10 17.78
N LEU A 166 -44.19 -10.44 16.94
CA LEU A 166 -42.92 -9.85 17.35
C LEU A 166 -43.12 -8.66 18.32
N THR A 167 -42.09 -8.44 19.15
CA THR A 167 -41.96 -7.23 19.97
C THR A 167 -41.89 -5.98 19.06
N PRO A 168 -42.22 -4.78 19.58
CA PRO A 168 -42.03 -3.54 18.82
C PRO A 168 -40.58 -3.37 18.33
N ALA A 169 -39.58 -3.66 19.17
CA ALA A 169 -38.17 -3.56 18.81
C ALA A 169 -37.79 -4.51 17.66
N ALA A 170 -38.24 -5.78 17.70
CA ALA A 170 -37.98 -6.72 16.61
C ALA A 170 -38.69 -6.32 15.31
N LYS A 171 -39.88 -5.70 15.37
CA LYS A 171 -40.57 -5.14 14.18
C LYS A 171 -39.78 -4.00 13.56
N ASP A 172 -39.26 -3.10 14.40
CA ASP A 172 -38.40 -2.00 13.96
C ASP A 172 -37.12 -2.54 13.31
N ASP A 173 -36.52 -3.58 13.89
CA ASP A 173 -35.36 -4.27 13.32
C ASP A 173 -35.67 -4.98 12.00
N VAL A 174 -36.86 -5.59 11.83
CA VAL A 174 -37.29 -6.15 10.54
C VAL A 174 -37.32 -5.05 9.46
N ALA A 175 -37.93 -3.91 9.77
CA ALA A 175 -38.03 -2.78 8.83
C ALA A 175 -36.65 -2.21 8.49
N LYS A 176 -35.80 -2.01 9.51
CA LYS A 176 -34.43 -1.52 9.37
C LYS A 176 -33.57 -2.49 8.54
N MET A 177 -33.54 -3.77 8.89
CA MET A 177 -32.75 -4.79 8.18
C MET A 177 -33.16 -4.89 6.71
N LYS A 178 -34.46 -4.83 6.42
CA LYS A 178 -34.95 -4.83 5.03
C LYS A 178 -34.43 -3.62 4.25
N ALA A 179 -34.53 -2.42 4.83
CA ALA A 179 -34.03 -1.19 4.21
C ALA A 179 -32.50 -1.21 4.02
N GLU A 180 -31.75 -1.66 5.02
CA GLU A 180 -30.29 -1.79 4.93
C GLU A 180 -29.88 -2.83 3.87
N ALA A 181 -30.55 -3.98 3.80
CA ALA A 181 -30.27 -5.01 2.83
C ALA A 181 -30.52 -4.51 1.41
N GLU A 182 -31.66 -3.86 1.15
CA GLU A 182 -31.97 -3.27 -0.15
C GLU A 182 -30.93 -2.22 -0.56
N ALA A 183 -30.47 -1.40 0.38
CA ALA A 183 -29.47 -0.36 0.13
C ALA A 183 -28.04 -0.92 -0.08
N ASN A 184 -27.69 -2.05 0.55
CA ASN A 184 -26.31 -2.51 0.66
C ASN A 184 -26.08 -3.94 0.14
N ARG A 185 -27.05 -4.57 -0.54
CA ARG A 185 -26.90 -5.93 -1.08
C ARG A 185 -25.73 -6.11 -2.04
N GLY A 186 -25.21 -7.34 -2.07
CA GLY A 186 -24.18 -7.77 -3.00
C GLY A 186 -24.62 -7.79 -4.47
N PRO A 187 -23.72 -8.18 -5.40
CA PRO A 187 -22.27 -8.34 -5.19
C PRO A 187 -21.59 -7.00 -4.86
N TRP A 188 -20.63 -7.03 -3.92
CA TRP A 188 -19.77 -5.87 -3.66
C TRP A 188 -18.53 -5.90 -4.55
N THR A 189 -18.00 -4.72 -4.82
CA THR A 189 -16.70 -4.51 -5.47
C THR A 189 -15.81 -3.67 -4.57
N ALA A 190 -14.50 -3.91 -4.65
CA ALA A 190 -13.48 -3.14 -3.96
C ALA A 190 -12.40 -2.72 -4.96
N SER A 191 -11.91 -1.49 -4.85
CA SER A 191 -10.79 -0.99 -5.65
C SER A 191 -9.85 -0.15 -4.79
N VAL A 192 -8.57 -0.10 -5.20
CA VAL A 192 -7.56 0.78 -4.60
C VAL A 192 -7.07 1.72 -5.71
N THR A 193 -7.23 3.01 -5.48
CA THR A 193 -6.76 4.07 -6.37
C THR A 193 -5.49 4.66 -5.80
N ALA A 194 -4.40 4.58 -6.56
CA ALA A 194 -3.14 5.21 -6.23
C ALA A 194 -3.27 6.75 -6.30
N PRO A 195 -2.38 7.50 -5.61
CA PRO A 195 -2.34 8.95 -5.68
C PRO A 195 -2.14 9.43 -7.12
N LYS A 196 -2.63 10.65 -7.40
CA LYS A 196 -2.32 11.33 -8.66
C LYS A 196 -0.93 11.97 -8.54
N GLY A 197 -0.13 11.84 -9.60
CA GLY A 197 1.21 12.41 -9.68
C GLY A 197 2.31 11.44 -9.29
N ASP A 198 3.55 11.90 -9.46
CA ASP A 198 4.73 11.12 -9.15
C ASP A 198 4.84 10.84 -7.65
N GLN A 199 5.40 9.68 -7.32
CA GLN A 199 5.64 9.25 -5.95
C GLN A 199 7.12 9.34 -5.64
N HIS A 200 7.47 9.73 -4.42
CA HIS A 200 8.86 9.91 -4.01
C HIS A 200 9.12 9.18 -2.69
N LEU A 201 10.36 8.69 -2.50
CA LEU A 201 10.76 8.04 -1.25
C LEU A 201 10.58 9.00 -0.08
N GLY A 202 10.00 8.51 1.01
CA GLY A 202 9.80 9.29 2.23
C GLY A 202 8.70 10.36 2.15
N GLN A 203 8.08 10.59 0.98
CA GLN A 203 6.99 11.56 0.84
C GLN A 203 5.62 10.86 0.92
N PRO A 204 4.79 11.16 1.94
CA PRO A 204 3.48 10.55 2.06
C PRO A 204 2.56 11.00 0.92
N ALA A 205 1.76 10.08 0.40
CA ALA A 205 0.73 10.38 -0.56
C ALA A 205 -0.59 9.69 -0.21
N THR A 206 -1.71 10.29 -0.60
CA THR A 206 -3.04 9.80 -0.25
C THR A 206 -3.53 8.77 -1.25
N TRP A 207 -3.74 7.55 -0.77
CA TRP A 207 -4.38 6.45 -1.47
C TRP A 207 -5.85 6.36 -1.07
N THR A 208 -6.69 5.95 -2.00
CA THR A 208 -8.13 5.80 -1.75
C THR A 208 -8.57 4.37 -2.03
N VAL A 209 -9.18 3.74 -1.04
CA VAL A 209 -9.93 2.48 -1.21
C VAL A 209 -11.40 2.81 -1.38
N THR A 210 -12.08 2.14 -2.29
CA THR A 210 -13.52 2.33 -2.52
C THR A 210 -14.22 0.98 -2.51
N VAL A 211 -15.35 0.90 -1.81
CA VAL A 211 -16.22 -0.26 -1.69
C VAL A 211 -17.61 0.12 -2.19
N LYS A 212 -18.11 -0.60 -3.18
CA LYS A 212 -19.41 -0.31 -3.81
C LYS A 212 -20.30 -1.53 -3.83
N ASN A 213 -21.61 -1.30 -3.71
CA ASN A 213 -22.63 -2.32 -3.89
C ASN A 213 -22.87 -2.63 -5.37
N SER A 214 -23.83 -3.50 -5.65
CA SER A 214 -24.21 -3.93 -6.99
C SER A 214 -24.85 -2.85 -7.87
N GLN A 215 -25.26 -1.74 -7.26
CA GLN A 215 -25.77 -0.54 -7.96
C GLN A 215 -24.69 0.53 -8.13
N GLY A 216 -23.44 0.26 -7.72
CA GLY A 216 -22.34 1.22 -7.77
C GLY A 216 -22.35 2.29 -6.67
N LYS A 217 -23.24 2.17 -5.69
CA LYS A 217 -23.32 3.07 -4.51
C LYS A 217 -22.28 2.65 -3.47
N GLY A 218 -21.65 3.64 -2.84
CA GLY A 218 -20.71 3.42 -1.73
C GLY A 218 -21.37 2.80 -0.50
N ILE A 219 -20.64 1.93 0.20
CA ILE A 219 -21.15 1.20 1.37
C ILE A 219 -20.47 1.69 2.65
N PRO A 220 -21.20 2.27 3.60
CA PRO A 220 -20.61 2.79 4.84
C PRO A 220 -20.22 1.69 5.82
N ASP A 221 -19.35 2.05 6.77
CA ASP A 221 -19.02 1.25 7.95
C ASP A 221 -18.43 -0.14 7.69
N VAL A 222 -17.91 -0.38 6.48
CA VAL A 222 -17.24 -1.62 6.09
C VAL A 222 -15.81 -1.61 6.65
N PRO A 223 -15.43 -2.53 7.55
CA PRO A 223 -14.06 -2.60 8.04
C PRO A 223 -13.12 -3.11 6.94
N VAL A 224 -12.16 -2.27 6.56
CA VAL A 224 -11.14 -2.56 5.55
C VAL A 224 -9.78 -2.69 6.22
N LYS A 225 -9.18 -3.88 6.12
CA LYS A 225 -7.80 -4.13 6.53
C LYS A 225 -6.84 -3.66 5.44
N LEU A 226 -5.93 -2.75 5.78
CA LEU A 226 -4.92 -2.18 4.90
C LEU A 226 -3.54 -2.72 5.25
N THR A 227 -2.78 -3.08 4.22
CA THR A 227 -1.44 -3.66 4.31
C THR A 227 -0.58 -3.05 3.21
N ALA A 228 0.54 -2.38 3.54
CA ALA A 228 1.40 -1.72 2.54
C ALA A 228 2.80 -2.32 2.41
N THR A 229 3.15 -2.83 1.23
CA THR A 229 4.52 -3.30 0.92
C THR A 229 5.33 -2.15 0.33
N ASP A 230 6.62 -2.07 0.65
CA ASP A 230 7.52 -0.98 0.25
C ASP A 230 6.98 0.42 0.62
N GLY A 231 6.23 0.48 1.72
CA GLY A 231 5.76 1.72 2.30
C GLY A 231 5.16 1.52 3.69
N THR A 232 4.92 2.62 4.38
CA THR A 232 4.26 2.63 5.69
C THR A 232 2.90 3.31 5.59
N VAL A 233 1.87 2.73 6.22
CA VAL A 233 0.51 3.31 6.25
C VAL A 233 0.36 4.23 7.47
N GLY A 234 0.04 5.49 7.22
CA GLY A 234 -0.48 6.45 8.20
C GLY A 234 -1.96 6.74 7.96
N GLN A 235 -2.70 7.10 9.01
CA GLN A 235 -4.08 7.58 8.85
C GLN A 235 -4.07 8.99 8.24
N ALA A 236 -4.89 9.21 7.22
CA ALA A 236 -5.12 10.53 6.66
C ALA A 236 -5.97 11.35 7.63
N ASP A 237 -5.31 12.17 8.46
CA ASP A 237 -5.91 13.30 9.18
C ASP A 237 -7.15 12.96 10.04
N LYS A 238 -6.97 12.10 11.06
CA LYS A 238 -7.61 12.40 12.35
C LYS A 238 -6.84 13.54 13.00
N GLN A 239 -7.21 14.75 12.62
CA GLN A 239 -6.88 15.95 13.34
C GLN A 239 -7.50 15.83 14.74
N ALA A 240 -6.67 15.94 15.78
CA ALA A 240 -7.00 15.86 17.22
C ALA A 240 -7.36 14.46 17.77
N ASP A 241 -6.34 13.66 18.08
CA ASP A 241 -6.21 12.91 19.35
C ASP A 241 -4.75 12.47 19.52
N ALA A 242 -3.82 13.41 19.22
CA ALA A 242 -2.41 13.26 19.52
C ALA A 242 -2.15 13.64 20.99
N GLU A 243 -2.78 12.92 21.93
CA GLU A 243 -2.46 13.05 23.35
C GLU A 243 -2.75 11.77 24.14
N LYS A 244 -2.25 10.62 23.66
CA LYS A 244 -1.72 9.51 24.48
C LYS A 244 -1.24 8.36 23.60
N ALA A 245 -0.02 8.50 23.12
CA ALA A 245 0.85 7.36 22.84
C ALA A 245 2.24 7.72 23.37
N SER A 246 2.33 7.87 24.70
CA SER A 246 3.62 7.92 25.40
C SER A 246 4.10 6.50 25.70
N ASP A 247 5.41 6.35 25.62
CA ASP A 247 6.23 5.19 25.95
C ASP A 247 6.29 4.05 24.94
N SER A 248 7.23 4.18 24.00
CA SER A 248 8.26 3.15 23.81
C SER A 248 9.50 3.68 23.08
N SER A 249 10.57 3.84 23.85
CA SER A 249 11.95 3.47 23.52
C SER A 249 12.66 4.20 22.36
N SER A 250 13.46 5.20 22.74
CA SER A 250 14.67 5.60 22.03
C SER A 250 15.69 4.44 21.97
N GLY A 251 15.91 3.87 20.78
CA GLY A 251 16.98 2.88 20.59
C GLY A 251 17.09 2.34 19.16
N ASN A 252 18.08 2.87 18.42
CA ASN A 252 18.72 2.34 17.20
C ASN A 252 17.88 2.19 15.91
N PRO A 253 18.33 2.74 14.75
CA PRO A 253 17.68 2.54 13.47
C PRO A 253 18.07 1.18 12.87
N ALA A 254 17.30 0.14 13.16
CA ALA A 254 17.31 -1.11 12.40
C ALA A 254 16.23 -1.06 11.30
N PRO A 255 16.55 -1.39 10.03
CA PRO A 255 15.63 -1.26 8.92
C PRO A 255 14.76 -2.51 8.77
N GLN A 256 13.62 -2.53 9.47
CA GLN A 256 12.43 -3.33 9.16
C GLN A 256 11.40 -3.09 10.26
N ALA A 257 10.86 -1.87 10.31
CA ALA A 257 9.66 -1.64 11.12
C ALA A 257 8.54 -2.49 10.51
N ALA A 258 8.09 -3.51 11.25
CA ALA A 258 7.03 -4.39 10.84
C ALA A 258 5.84 -3.58 10.33
N GLN A 259 5.40 -3.93 9.13
CA GLN A 259 4.26 -3.40 8.40
C GLN A 259 3.02 -3.51 9.29
N LYS A 260 2.67 -2.44 10.02
CA LYS A 260 1.50 -2.44 10.90
C LYS A 260 0.26 -2.44 10.03
N ASP A 261 -0.38 -3.61 9.92
CA ASP A 261 -1.73 -3.73 9.41
C ASP A 261 -2.64 -2.77 10.19
N THR A 262 -3.48 -2.02 9.48
CA THR A 262 -4.48 -1.13 10.10
C THR A 262 -5.86 -1.46 9.56
N THR A 263 -6.88 -1.37 10.41
CA THR A 263 -8.27 -1.58 10.00
C THR A 263 -9.02 -0.27 10.11
N ILE A 264 -9.59 0.19 9.00
CA ILE A 264 -10.32 1.46 8.91
C ILE A 264 -11.70 1.19 8.31
N LYS A 265 -12.74 1.81 8.84
CA LYS A 265 -14.10 1.71 8.30
C LYS A 265 -14.30 2.68 7.14
N THR A 266 -15.05 2.26 6.13
CA THR A 266 -15.48 3.16 5.05
C THR A 266 -16.38 4.27 5.57
N ASP A 267 -16.26 5.45 4.97
CA ASP A 267 -17.15 6.59 5.21
C ASP A 267 -18.53 6.40 4.54
N ALA A 268 -19.40 7.42 4.66
CA ALA A 268 -20.73 7.44 4.04
C ALA A 268 -20.73 7.18 2.51
N ASN A 269 -19.60 7.44 1.84
CA ASN A 269 -19.43 7.25 0.40
C ASN A 269 -18.78 5.91 0.04
N GLY A 270 -18.57 5.02 1.02
CA GLY A 270 -17.89 3.75 0.80
C GLY A 270 -16.39 3.90 0.57
N THR A 271 -15.76 4.94 1.10
CA THR A 271 -14.33 5.23 0.86
C THR A 271 -13.50 5.18 2.13
N VAL A 272 -12.23 4.78 1.98
CA VAL A 272 -11.19 4.90 3.00
C VAL A 272 -10.01 5.62 2.37
N THR A 273 -9.51 6.67 3.03
CA THR A 273 -8.28 7.34 2.64
C THR A 273 -7.15 6.95 3.59
N ALA A 274 -5.97 6.72 3.02
CA ALA A 274 -4.77 6.37 3.79
C ALA A 274 -3.55 7.10 3.21
N LYS A 275 -2.72 7.67 4.09
CA LYS A 275 -1.43 8.23 3.69
C LYS A 275 -0.42 7.09 3.64
N VAL A 276 0.13 6.80 2.48
CA VAL A 276 1.21 5.81 2.33
C VAL A 276 2.50 6.56 2.04
N THR A 277 3.52 6.32 2.85
CA THR A 277 4.87 6.85 2.64
C THR A 277 5.74 5.76 1.99
N PRO A 278 6.19 5.93 0.75
CA PRO A 278 7.05 4.95 0.09
C PRO A 278 8.39 4.76 0.82
N THR A 279 8.79 3.52 1.00
CA THR A 279 10.10 3.11 1.54
C THR A 279 10.92 2.27 0.54
N GLY A 280 10.33 1.91 -0.60
CA GLY A 280 10.99 1.23 -1.72
C GLY A 280 10.45 1.69 -3.08
N ASP A 281 10.92 1.07 -4.16
CA ASP A 281 10.67 1.53 -5.54
C ASP A 281 9.24 1.27 -6.05
N GLN A 282 8.52 0.34 -5.43
CA GLN A 282 7.18 -0.09 -5.86
C GLN A 282 6.21 -0.18 -4.67
N PRO A 283 5.90 0.93 -3.99
CA PRO A 283 4.91 0.95 -2.93
C PRO A 283 3.59 0.34 -3.42
N LYS A 284 3.10 -0.61 -2.65
CA LYS A 284 1.88 -1.37 -2.93
C LYS A 284 0.96 -1.29 -1.73
N LEU A 285 -0.28 -0.86 -1.93
CA LEU A 285 -1.31 -0.92 -0.90
C LEU A 285 -2.31 -2.03 -1.25
N VAL A 286 -2.53 -2.95 -0.30
CA VAL A 286 -3.55 -3.99 -0.37
C VAL A 286 -4.66 -3.66 0.62
N ALA A 287 -5.89 -3.68 0.13
CA ALA A 287 -7.11 -3.60 0.92
C ALA A 287 -7.80 -4.96 0.95
N SER A 288 -8.19 -5.43 2.13
CA SER A 288 -8.89 -6.69 2.34
C SER A 288 -10.10 -6.49 3.24
N LEU A 289 -11.25 -7.05 2.86
CA LEU A 289 -12.50 -6.95 3.62
C LEU A 289 -13.41 -8.17 3.43
N SER A 290 -14.33 -8.39 4.37
CA SER A 290 -15.45 -9.32 4.19
C SER A 290 -16.59 -8.62 3.44
N ALA A 291 -17.15 -9.29 2.44
CA ALA A 291 -18.28 -8.82 1.65
C ALA A 291 -19.37 -9.90 1.59
N PRO A 292 -20.62 -9.56 1.25
CA PRO A 292 -21.65 -10.55 1.00
C PRO A 292 -21.23 -11.51 -0.12
N ALA A 293 -21.51 -12.79 0.07
CA ALA A 293 -21.44 -13.81 -0.96
C ALA A 293 -22.35 -13.41 -2.13
N ASP A 294 -21.99 -13.84 -3.34
CA ASP A 294 -22.83 -13.59 -4.52
C ASP A 294 -24.18 -14.30 -4.41
N LYS A 295 -24.16 -15.46 -3.73
CA LYS A 295 -25.35 -16.22 -3.34
C LYS A 295 -25.09 -16.84 -1.97
N PRO A 296 -26.09 -16.86 -1.08
CA PRO A 296 -25.95 -17.52 0.21
C PRO A 296 -25.91 -19.03 -0.02
N THR A 297 -25.09 -19.73 0.76
CA THR A 297 -24.98 -21.20 0.73
C THR A 297 -25.59 -21.79 1.99
N VAL A 298 -26.20 -22.96 1.84
CA VAL A 298 -26.75 -23.70 2.98
C VAL A 298 -25.77 -24.71 3.50
N GLN A 299 -25.96 -25.11 4.75
CA GLN A 299 -25.42 -26.34 5.29
C GLN A 299 -26.57 -27.34 5.43
N ASN A 300 -26.33 -28.56 4.95
CA ASN A 300 -27.32 -29.64 5.02
C ASN A 300 -26.96 -30.61 6.15
N PRO A 301 -27.94 -31.10 6.92
CA PRO A 301 -27.68 -32.12 7.92
C PRO A 301 -27.18 -33.40 7.23
N VAL A 302 -26.18 -34.05 7.83
CA VAL A 302 -25.66 -35.33 7.31
C VAL A 302 -26.70 -36.42 7.48
N ASN A 303 -27.48 -36.40 8.58
CA ASN A 303 -28.61 -37.29 8.77
C ASN A 303 -29.92 -36.63 8.30
N THR A 304 -30.42 -37.08 7.16
CA THR A 304 -31.65 -36.54 6.54
C THR A 304 -32.92 -37.26 6.97
N LYS A 305 -32.82 -38.38 7.72
CA LYS A 305 -33.97 -39.24 8.04
C LYS A 305 -34.97 -38.58 8.99
N ASP A 306 -34.52 -37.62 9.80
CA ASP A 306 -35.31 -36.98 10.85
C ASP A 306 -35.96 -35.67 10.41
N GLY A 307 -35.91 -35.34 9.11
CA GLY A 307 -36.51 -34.10 8.58
C GLY A 307 -35.91 -32.83 9.18
N ILE A 308 -34.61 -32.88 9.52
CA ILE A 308 -33.88 -31.74 10.12
C ILE A 308 -33.70 -30.63 9.08
N GLN A 309 -33.84 -29.37 9.52
CA GLN A 309 -33.72 -28.24 8.61
C GLN A 309 -32.29 -28.07 8.08
N SER A 310 -32.17 -27.62 6.84
CA SER A 310 -30.95 -26.94 6.38
C SER A 310 -30.79 -25.63 7.13
N VAL A 311 -29.55 -25.22 7.36
CA VAL A 311 -29.22 -23.99 8.09
C VAL A 311 -28.29 -23.09 7.30
N VAL A 312 -28.31 -21.81 7.62
CA VAL A 312 -27.30 -20.83 7.19
C VAL A 312 -26.59 -20.28 8.43
N GLY A 313 -25.27 -20.16 8.36
CA GLY A 313 -24.47 -19.48 9.38
C GLY A 313 -23.96 -18.15 8.84
N THR A 314 -22.69 -17.83 9.14
CA THR A 314 -21.97 -16.69 8.54
C THR A 314 -21.57 -16.92 7.07
N GLY A 315 -21.96 -18.04 6.46
CA GLY A 315 -21.59 -18.46 5.10
C GLY A 315 -22.12 -17.55 3.97
N GLY A 316 -22.78 -16.45 4.31
CA GLY A 316 -23.10 -15.36 3.40
C GLY A 316 -21.94 -14.39 3.18
N GLU A 317 -20.70 -14.70 3.60
CA GLU A 317 -19.53 -13.84 3.38
C GLU A 317 -18.51 -14.42 2.40
N LYS A 318 -17.86 -13.54 1.63
CA LYS A 318 -16.66 -13.80 0.84
C LYS A 318 -15.60 -12.76 1.16
N ARG A 319 -14.34 -13.11 0.96
CA ARG A 319 -13.24 -12.16 1.10
C ARG A 319 -13.01 -11.41 -0.21
N LEU A 320 -13.03 -10.08 -0.16
CA LEU A 320 -12.57 -9.23 -1.26
C LEU A 320 -11.17 -8.71 -0.98
N THR A 321 -10.34 -8.71 -2.02
CA THR A 321 -9.01 -8.10 -2.00
C THR A 321 -8.87 -7.16 -3.18
N ALA A 322 -8.42 -5.94 -2.92
CA ALA A 322 -8.06 -4.98 -3.94
C ALA A 322 -6.63 -4.50 -3.68
N GLN A 323 -5.91 -4.15 -4.73
CA GLN A 323 -4.55 -3.64 -4.60
C GLN A 323 -4.28 -2.54 -5.62
N GLY A 324 -3.44 -1.60 -5.24
CA GLY A 324 -2.82 -0.67 -6.16
C GLY A 324 -1.31 -0.70 -5.98
N VAL A 325 -0.59 -0.50 -7.06
CA VAL A 325 0.87 -0.42 -7.11
C VAL A 325 1.23 0.81 -7.92
N VAL A 326 2.21 1.56 -7.47
CA VAL A 326 2.76 2.70 -8.19
C VAL A 326 4.28 2.65 -8.12
N ALA A 327 4.95 3.09 -9.18
CA ALA A 327 6.39 3.21 -9.17
C ALA A 327 6.79 4.53 -8.52
N VAL A 328 7.83 4.50 -7.69
CA VAL A 328 8.50 5.71 -7.23
C VAL A 328 9.29 6.32 -8.38
N ALA A 329 9.18 7.63 -8.55
CA ALA A 329 9.95 8.38 -9.53
C ALA A 329 11.44 8.25 -9.19
N LYS A 330 12.20 7.77 -10.19
CA LYS A 330 13.64 7.60 -10.06
C LYS A 330 14.33 8.96 -9.89
N PRO A 331 15.38 9.05 -9.08
CA PRO A 331 16.14 10.28 -8.95
C PRO A 331 16.74 10.69 -10.29
N GLY A 332 16.80 11.99 -10.53
CA GLY A 332 17.50 12.56 -11.68
C GLY A 332 18.95 12.91 -11.35
N LYS A 333 19.71 13.18 -12.40
CA LYS A 333 21.11 13.64 -12.37
C LYS A 333 21.25 14.91 -13.19
N VAL A 334 22.08 15.84 -12.73
CA VAL A 334 22.50 17.01 -13.51
C VAL A 334 23.97 16.86 -13.83
N GLN A 335 24.30 16.93 -15.12
CA GLN A 335 25.67 17.03 -15.61
C GLN A 335 25.91 18.46 -16.06
N VAL A 336 26.90 19.10 -15.46
CA VAL A 336 27.26 20.48 -15.76
C VAL A 336 28.57 20.51 -16.52
N THR A 337 28.62 21.25 -17.61
CA THR A 337 29.84 21.49 -18.38
C THR A 337 30.14 22.98 -18.40
N LYS A 338 31.33 23.36 -17.94
CA LYS A 338 31.83 24.73 -18.08
C LYS A 338 32.72 24.79 -19.30
N THR A 339 32.44 25.70 -20.23
CA THR A 339 33.20 25.81 -21.47
C THR A 339 33.77 27.21 -21.67
N ASP A 340 34.86 27.28 -22.41
CA ASP A 340 35.39 28.51 -22.97
C ASP A 340 34.53 28.92 -24.18
N ALA A 341 34.01 30.15 -24.17
CA ALA A 341 33.10 30.63 -25.20
C ALA A 341 33.76 30.77 -26.58
N LYS A 342 35.09 30.90 -26.66
CA LYS A 342 35.83 31.02 -27.93
C LYS A 342 36.25 29.67 -28.48
N THR A 343 36.69 28.75 -27.62
CA THR A 343 37.31 27.48 -28.04
C THR A 343 36.42 26.25 -27.85
N GLY A 344 35.35 26.35 -27.05
CA GLY A 344 34.50 25.23 -26.67
C GLY A 344 35.16 24.23 -25.71
N LYS A 345 36.43 24.44 -25.31
CA LYS A 345 37.15 23.57 -24.38
C LYS A 345 36.57 23.66 -22.97
N GLY A 346 36.68 22.57 -22.22
CA GLY A 346 36.24 22.53 -20.83
C GLY A 346 37.08 23.41 -19.92
N ILE A 347 36.45 24.00 -18.91
CA ILE A 347 37.12 24.81 -17.88
C ILE A 347 36.95 24.13 -16.52
N GLY A 348 38.04 23.62 -15.96
CA GLY A 348 38.10 23.14 -14.58
C GLY A 348 38.20 24.28 -13.56
N GLY A 349 37.76 24.03 -12.33
CA GLY A 349 37.88 24.96 -11.20
C GLY A 349 36.77 26.01 -11.07
N ALA A 350 35.76 26.01 -11.95
CA ALA A 350 34.63 26.92 -11.83
C ALA A 350 33.67 26.43 -10.74
N THR A 351 33.21 27.33 -9.87
CA THR A 351 32.27 27.01 -8.77
C THR A 351 30.85 27.44 -9.15
N LEU A 352 29.92 26.49 -9.14
CA LEU A 352 28.54 26.67 -9.59
C LEU A 352 27.56 26.28 -8.47
N ARG A 353 26.61 27.16 -8.13
CA ARG A 353 25.49 26.85 -7.23
C ARG A 353 24.39 26.11 -7.96
N VAL A 354 23.87 25.05 -7.33
CA VAL A 354 22.77 24.23 -7.84
C VAL A 354 21.45 24.71 -7.23
N THR A 355 20.59 25.28 -8.05
CA THR A 355 19.40 26.02 -7.63
C THR A 355 18.14 25.48 -8.31
N GLY A 356 16.97 25.84 -7.77
CA GLY A 356 15.70 25.65 -8.45
C GLY A 356 15.49 26.70 -9.56
N LYS A 357 14.26 26.74 -10.08
CA LYS A 357 13.83 27.62 -11.19
C LYS A 357 14.13 29.12 -10.98
N ASP A 358 14.09 29.58 -9.73
CA ASP A 358 14.27 30.99 -9.37
C ASP A 358 15.74 31.44 -9.33
N ARG A 359 16.68 30.51 -9.55
CA ARG A 359 18.14 30.74 -9.49
C ARG A 359 18.65 31.18 -8.11
N LYS A 360 17.85 30.99 -7.06
CA LYS A 360 18.13 31.47 -5.71
C LYS A 360 17.92 30.39 -4.66
N THR A 361 16.78 29.71 -4.69
CA THR A 361 16.49 28.60 -3.78
C THR A 361 17.25 27.36 -4.21
N ALA A 362 17.59 26.50 -3.25
CA ALA A 362 18.29 25.26 -3.53
C ALA A 362 17.41 24.32 -4.38
N ALA A 363 18.03 23.56 -5.29
CA ALA A 363 17.35 22.42 -5.90
C ALA A 363 16.93 21.40 -4.83
N THR A 364 15.97 20.52 -5.12
CA THR A 364 15.48 19.54 -4.13
C THR A 364 16.17 18.18 -4.32
N SER A 365 16.68 17.57 -3.25
CA SER A 365 17.18 16.19 -3.26
C SER A 365 16.03 15.18 -3.30
N GLN A 366 16.33 13.92 -3.65
CA GLN A 366 15.33 12.85 -3.81
C GLN A 366 14.50 12.61 -2.55
N ASP A 367 15.03 12.89 -1.36
CA ASP A 367 14.33 12.78 -0.08
C ASP A 367 13.38 13.96 0.21
N GLY A 368 13.22 14.88 -0.74
CA GLY A 368 12.36 16.06 -0.63
C GLY A 368 12.98 17.24 0.12
N LYS A 369 14.24 17.15 0.55
CA LYS A 369 14.91 18.26 1.25
C LYS A 369 15.60 19.24 0.30
N PRO A 370 15.81 20.49 0.71
CA PRO A 370 16.67 21.41 -0.04
C PRO A 370 18.12 20.89 -0.12
N LEU A 371 18.72 20.91 -1.31
CA LEU A 371 20.12 20.56 -1.53
C LEU A 371 21.01 21.73 -1.10
N THR A 372 21.24 21.86 0.20
CA THR A 372 22.07 22.92 0.78
C THR A 372 23.50 22.47 1.05
N GLY A 373 24.44 23.40 0.90
CA GLY A 373 25.81 23.25 1.35
C GLY A 373 25.97 23.44 2.87
N PRO A 374 27.20 23.29 3.39
CA PRO A 374 27.50 23.52 4.81
C PRO A 374 27.23 24.95 5.31
N ASP A 375 27.16 25.91 4.38
CA ASP A 375 26.84 27.32 4.62
C ASP A 375 25.33 27.60 4.68
N GLY A 376 24.49 26.56 4.57
CA GLY A 376 23.03 26.69 4.54
C GLY A 376 22.48 27.29 3.24
N GLN A 377 23.33 27.55 2.25
CA GLN A 377 22.98 28.08 0.93
C GLN A 377 22.83 26.93 -0.09
N PRO A 378 22.34 27.18 -1.31
CA PRO A 378 22.33 26.17 -2.36
C PRO A 378 23.71 25.52 -2.55
N ALA A 379 23.74 24.19 -2.67
CA ALA A 379 24.99 23.45 -2.76
C ALA A 379 25.86 23.93 -3.94
N VAL A 380 27.16 23.97 -3.72
CA VAL A 380 28.16 24.37 -4.70
C VAL A 380 28.85 23.13 -5.26
N VAL A 381 28.95 23.04 -6.58
CA VAL A 381 29.79 22.06 -7.28
C VAL A 381 30.95 22.77 -7.97
N THR A 382 32.10 22.09 -8.03
CA THR A 382 33.29 22.60 -8.72
C THR A 382 33.54 21.75 -9.96
N THR A 383 33.72 22.38 -11.12
CA THR A 383 34.08 21.65 -12.34
C THR A 383 35.50 21.12 -12.25
N SER A 384 35.76 19.97 -12.87
CA SER A 384 37.04 19.29 -12.78
C SER A 384 37.56 18.84 -14.15
N GLY A 385 38.88 18.72 -14.24
CA GLY A 385 39.61 18.24 -15.40
C GLY A 385 39.47 19.11 -16.65
N ASP A 386 40.08 18.65 -17.74
CA ASP A 386 40.11 19.35 -19.04
C ASP A 386 38.74 19.38 -19.74
N ASN A 387 37.81 18.52 -19.29
CA ASN A 387 36.43 18.50 -19.78
C ASN A 387 35.53 19.51 -19.07
N GLY A 388 36.00 20.13 -17.97
CA GLY A 388 35.25 21.15 -17.24
C GLY A 388 33.91 20.65 -16.71
N THR A 389 33.85 19.41 -16.24
CA THR A 389 32.57 18.78 -15.85
C THR A 389 32.37 18.71 -14.34
N ALA A 390 31.13 18.84 -13.91
CA ALA A 390 30.65 18.49 -12.58
C ALA A 390 29.36 17.66 -12.69
N THR A 391 29.04 16.89 -11.65
CA THR A 391 27.83 16.07 -11.59
C THR A 391 27.14 16.24 -10.25
N VAL A 392 25.82 16.35 -10.28
CA VAL A 392 24.93 16.33 -9.12
C VAL A 392 23.98 15.15 -9.29
N GLU A 393 23.97 14.23 -8.33
CA GLU A 393 23.13 13.03 -8.37
C GLU A 393 22.03 13.08 -7.29
N ASN A 394 21.11 12.12 -7.32
CA ASN A 394 20.06 11.96 -6.31
C ASN A 394 19.16 13.20 -6.16
N LEU A 395 18.85 13.86 -7.27
CA LEU A 395 17.93 14.98 -7.32
C LEU A 395 16.48 14.49 -7.43
N LEU A 396 15.56 15.20 -6.79
CA LEU A 396 14.13 15.01 -7.02
C LEU A 396 13.83 15.20 -8.52
N ALA A 397 12.92 14.41 -9.06
CA ALA A 397 12.50 14.60 -10.44
C ALA A 397 11.04 14.16 -10.57
N PRO A 398 10.18 14.94 -11.26
CA PRO A 398 10.53 16.09 -12.08
C PRO A 398 10.79 17.38 -11.29
N GLN A 399 11.75 18.19 -11.73
CA GLN A 399 11.94 19.58 -11.26
C GLN A 399 12.69 20.41 -12.30
N GLU A 400 12.63 21.75 -12.23
CA GLU A 400 13.58 22.60 -12.97
C GLU A 400 14.82 22.85 -12.11
N VAL A 401 15.99 22.64 -12.71
CA VAL A 401 17.28 22.88 -12.07
C VAL A 401 18.04 23.93 -12.86
N CYS A 402 18.60 24.89 -12.13
CA CYS A 402 19.50 25.91 -12.64
C CYS A 402 20.87 25.77 -11.99
N VAL A 403 21.92 26.05 -12.76
CA VAL A 403 23.27 26.24 -12.23
C VAL A 403 23.68 27.69 -12.41
N VAL A 404 24.20 28.30 -11.35
CA VAL A 404 24.56 29.72 -11.30
C VAL A 404 26.03 29.85 -10.90
N GLU A 405 26.83 30.55 -11.69
CA GLU A 405 28.23 30.72 -11.39
C GLU A 405 28.43 31.64 -10.17
N VAL A 406 29.20 31.16 -9.19
CA VAL A 406 29.48 31.90 -7.95
C VAL A 406 30.73 32.76 -8.12
N ASN A 407 31.75 32.22 -8.78
CA ASN A 407 33.02 32.87 -9.05
C ASN A 407 33.56 32.37 -10.38
N ALA A 408 34.07 33.29 -11.18
CA ALA A 408 34.78 32.94 -12.40
C ALA A 408 36.14 32.29 -12.09
N PRO A 409 36.52 31.23 -12.83
CA PRO A 409 37.84 30.62 -12.71
C PRO A 409 38.94 31.60 -13.16
N PRO A 410 40.19 31.40 -12.70
CA PRO A 410 41.34 32.22 -13.12
C PRO A 410 41.43 32.31 -14.65
N GLY A 411 41.60 33.54 -15.17
CA GLY A 411 41.65 33.81 -16.61
C GLY A 411 40.30 34.12 -17.26
N TYR A 412 39.19 34.15 -16.50
CA TYR A 412 37.84 34.42 -17.01
C TYR A 412 37.08 35.52 -16.23
N THR A 413 37.77 36.27 -15.38
CA THR A 413 37.18 37.25 -14.45
C THR A 413 36.66 38.51 -15.11
N ASN A 414 37.18 38.90 -16.27
CA ASN A 414 36.86 40.19 -16.90
C ASN A 414 35.39 40.28 -17.35
N ALA A 415 34.76 39.14 -17.66
CA ALA A 415 33.38 39.07 -18.15
C ALA A 415 32.36 38.66 -17.07
N PHE A 416 32.80 38.47 -15.83
CA PHE A 416 31.93 38.02 -14.75
C PHE A 416 31.27 39.20 -14.02
N ASP A 417 29.94 39.23 -14.04
CA ASP A 417 29.14 40.18 -13.25
C ASP A 417 28.48 39.44 -12.07
N PRO A 418 28.87 39.72 -10.81
CA PRO A 418 28.27 39.08 -9.64
C PRO A 418 26.77 39.40 -9.48
N ASN A 419 26.27 40.49 -10.07
CA ASN A 419 24.84 40.84 -10.02
C ASN A 419 24.03 40.15 -11.13
N ASN A 420 24.69 39.69 -12.18
CA ASN A 420 24.07 38.93 -13.26
C ASN A 420 24.98 37.75 -13.68
N PRO A 421 25.21 36.80 -12.76
CA PRO A 421 26.16 35.72 -13.01
C PRO A 421 25.69 34.82 -14.15
N PRO A 422 26.62 34.24 -14.94
CA PRO A 422 26.29 33.24 -15.94
C PRO A 422 25.49 32.08 -15.32
N ALA A 423 24.41 31.70 -15.98
CA ALA A 423 23.53 30.64 -15.51
C ALA A 423 22.92 29.82 -16.66
N ALA A 424 22.63 28.55 -16.39
CA ALA A 424 21.92 27.65 -17.29
C ALA A 424 20.83 26.90 -16.53
N CYS A 425 19.67 26.71 -17.15
CA CYS A 425 18.51 26.05 -16.55
C CYS A 425 17.92 25.00 -17.48
N GLY A 426 17.25 24.00 -16.92
CA GLY A 426 16.45 23.06 -17.69
C GLY A 426 15.57 22.17 -16.82
N SER A 427 14.68 21.41 -17.48
CA SER A 427 13.78 20.47 -16.82
C SER A 427 14.45 19.11 -16.65
N LEU A 428 14.55 18.65 -15.40
CA LEU A 428 15.04 17.33 -15.05
C LEU A 428 13.86 16.36 -14.99
N THR A 429 13.92 15.28 -15.78
CA THR A 429 12.90 14.23 -15.82
C THR A 429 13.25 13.05 -14.90
N PRO A 430 12.27 12.27 -14.41
CA PRO A 430 12.52 11.10 -13.57
C PRO A 430 13.52 10.11 -14.18
N GLY A 431 14.59 9.77 -13.45
CA GLY A 431 15.67 8.90 -13.91
C GLY A 431 16.54 9.47 -15.04
N GLY A 432 16.29 10.71 -15.46
CA GLY A 432 17.00 11.37 -16.55
C GLY A 432 18.33 12.01 -16.12
N THR A 433 19.15 12.33 -17.11
CA THR A 433 20.31 13.23 -16.94
C THR A 433 20.03 14.54 -17.66
N LEU A 434 19.98 15.64 -16.91
CA LEU A 434 19.91 17.00 -17.45
C LEU A 434 21.32 17.52 -17.69
N ALA A 435 21.67 17.76 -18.95
CA ALA A 435 22.94 18.37 -19.34
C ALA A 435 22.79 19.90 -19.40
N LEU A 436 23.59 20.62 -18.61
CA LEU A 436 23.63 22.09 -18.59
C LEU A 436 25.03 22.57 -18.97
N THR A 437 25.10 23.60 -19.80
CA THR A 437 26.36 24.20 -20.24
C THR A 437 26.41 25.67 -19.86
N VAL A 438 27.50 26.09 -19.22
CA VAL A 438 27.76 27.48 -18.86
C VAL A 438 29.07 27.93 -19.51
N ALA A 439 29.01 28.90 -20.43
CA ALA A 439 30.18 29.40 -21.15
C ALA A 439 30.79 30.63 -20.46
N ASN A 440 32.12 30.76 -20.43
CA ASN A 440 32.82 32.00 -20.03
C ASN A 440 33.68 32.54 -21.16
N THR A 441 33.74 33.86 -21.24
CA THR A 441 34.65 34.57 -22.14
C THR A 441 36.01 34.72 -21.46
N PRO A 442 37.11 34.25 -22.07
CA PRO A 442 38.45 34.41 -21.49
C PRO A 442 38.85 35.89 -21.46
N ASN A 443 39.67 36.24 -20.48
CA ASN A 443 40.24 37.58 -20.31
C ASN A 443 41.01 37.99 -21.57
N GLU A 444 40.83 39.24 -22.00
CA GLU A 444 41.65 39.81 -23.06
C GLU A 444 43.04 40.13 -22.51
N VAL A 445 44.07 39.57 -23.14
CA VAL A 445 45.46 39.94 -22.87
C VAL A 445 45.81 41.08 -23.81
N PRO A 446 46.23 42.27 -23.33
CA PRO A 446 46.64 43.35 -24.20
C PRO A 446 47.78 42.90 -25.12
N HIS A 447 47.54 42.91 -26.43
CA HIS A 447 48.55 42.51 -27.43
C HIS A 447 49.58 43.60 -27.74
N ALA A 448 49.44 44.79 -27.15
CA ALA A 448 50.37 45.90 -27.32
C ALA A 448 50.95 46.32 -25.96
N ILE A 449 52.17 45.89 -25.67
CA ILE A 449 53.05 46.68 -24.79
C ILE A 449 53.56 47.81 -25.68
N PRO A 450 53.28 49.10 -25.39
CA PRO A 450 53.95 50.19 -26.09
C PRO A 450 55.45 50.03 -25.84
N ALA A 451 56.20 49.68 -26.88
CA ALA A 451 57.64 49.75 -26.84
C ALA A 451 58.00 51.23 -26.66
N GLY A 452 58.29 51.63 -25.42
CA GLY A 452 58.96 52.91 -25.18
C GLY A 452 60.37 52.79 -25.73
N ASP A 453 60.70 53.64 -26.70
CA ASP A 453 62.04 53.84 -27.28
C ASP A 453 63.01 54.48 -26.27
N LEU A 454 63.23 53.82 -25.14
CA LEU A 454 64.34 54.14 -24.25
C LEU A 454 65.32 52.97 -24.25
N PRO A 455 66.63 53.21 -24.47
CA PRO A 455 67.63 52.15 -24.48
C PRO A 455 67.69 51.51 -23.09
N VAL A 456 67.05 50.36 -22.94
CA VAL A 456 67.23 49.49 -21.78
C VAL A 456 68.60 48.84 -21.90
N THR A 457 69.50 49.25 -21.01
CA THR A 457 70.76 48.57 -20.73
C THR A 457 70.44 47.11 -20.39
N MET A 458 70.66 46.19 -21.33
CA MET A 458 70.47 44.76 -21.07
C MET A 458 71.57 44.28 -20.13
N ALA A 459 71.24 44.16 -18.84
CA ALA A 459 72.03 43.34 -17.92
C ALA A 459 71.85 41.87 -18.32
N LYS A 460 72.80 41.34 -19.09
CA LYS A 460 72.94 39.89 -19.29
C LYS A 460 73.39 39.26 -17.96
N GLY A 461 72.44 38.80 -17.18
CA GLY A 461 72.72 37.86 -16.09
C GLY A 461 72.89 36.46 -16.66
N THR A 462 74.12 35.98 -16.78
CA THR A 462 74.43 34.57 -16.96
C THR A 462 74.05 33.86 -15.66
N VAL A 463 72.99 33.05 -15.68
CA VAL A 463 72.66 32.19 -14.54
C VAL A 463 73.49 30.92 -14.69
N GLU A 464 74.65 30.85 -14.03
CA GLU A 464 75.36 29.59 -13.85
C GLU A 464 74.66 28.78 -12.76
N THR A 465 73.88 27.78 -13.15
CA THR A 465 73.39 26.74 -12.25
C THR A 465 74.57 25.87 -11.80
N SER A 466 75.26 26.30 -10.75
CA SER A 466 76.19 25.44 -10.03
C SER A 466 75.41 24.61 -9.01
N PHE A 467 75.35 23.29 -9.23
CA PHE A 467 74.90 22.37 -8.20
C PHE A 467 76.01 22.28 -7.16
N SER A 468 75.73 22.70 -5.91
CA SER A 468 76.71 22.49 -4.85
C SER A 468 76.88 20.98 -4.64
N THR A 469 78.10 20.48 -4.82
CA THR A 469 78.43 19.06 -4.63
C THR A 469 78.09 18.59 -3.22
N GLY A 470 78.11 19.51 -2.24
CA GLY A 470 77.64 19.27 -0.87
C GLY A 470 76.13 19.06 -0.74
N GLY A 471 75.31 19.74 -1.55
CA GLY A 471 73.85 19.59 -1.54
C GLY A 471 73.38 18.24 -2.07
N ILE A 472 74.07 17.71 -3.09
CA ILE A 472 73.77 16.37 -3.63
C ILE A 472 74.24 15.27 -2.65
N ALA A 473 75.39 15.45 -2.01
CA ALA A 473 75.86 14.53 -0.96
C ALA A 473 74.93 14.49 0.26
N GLY A 474 74.37 15.65 0.67
CA GLY A 474 73.41 15.75 1.77
C GLY A 474 72.08 15.01 1.49
N LEU A 475 71.58 15.08 0.25
CA LEU A 475 70.37 14.37 -0.16
C LEU A 475 70.59 12.84 -0.20
N ALA A 476 71.75 12.38 -0.67
CA ALA A 476 72.09 10.95 -0.64
C ALA A 476 72.21 10.40 0.79
N ALA A 477 72.77 11.18 1.72
CA ALA A 477 72.85 10.80 3.13
C ALA A 477 71.47 10.71 3.79
N LEU A 478 70.54 11.63 3.48
CA LEU A 478 69.18 11.61 4.01
C LEU A 478 68.38 10.40 3.53
N VAL A 479 68.55 9.99 2.27
CA VAL A 479 67.90 8.78 1.73
C VAL A 479 68.43 7.51 2.41
N LEU A 480 69.73 7.43 2.69
CA LEU A 480 70.30 6.29 3.41
C LEU A 480 69.80 6.20 4.86
N VAL A 481 69.69 7.34 5.57
CA VAL A 481 69.16 7.37 6.94
C VAL A 481 67.67 6.99 6.96
N GLY A 482 66.87 7.49 6.02
CA GLY A 482 65.46 7.12 5.88
C GLY A 482 65.27 5.62 5.64
N SER A 483 66.11 5.04 4.77
CA SER A 483 66.09 3.60 4.44
C SER A 483 66.46 2.72 5.65
N ALA A 484 67.45 3.14 6.46
CA ALA A 484 67.85 2.43 7.66
C ALA A 484 66.78 2.46 8.77
N LEU A 485 66.06 3.58 8.93
CA LEU A 485 64.99 3.71 9.92
C LEU A 485 63.77 2.85 9.57
N VAL A 486 63.40 2.76 8.28
CA VAL A 486 62.32 1.87 7.82
C VAL A 486 62.70 0.40 8.00
N GLY A 487 63.95 0.03 7.70
CA GLY A 487 64.46 -1.32 7.95
C GLY A 487 64.48 -1.71 9.44
N PHE A 488 64.81 -0.79 10.33
CA PHE A 488 64.79 -1.02 11.78
C PHE A 488 63.36 -1.16 12.33
N ALA A 489 62.42 -0.36 11.81
CA ALA A 489 61.01 -0.46 12.16
C ALA A 489 60.38 -1.79 11.68
N ALA A 490 60.68 -2.23 10.46
CA ALA A 490 60.23 -3.50 9.91
C ALA A 490 60.81 -4.73 10.66
N ARG A 491 62.06 -4.65 11.13
CA ARG A 491 62.68 -5.71 11.93
C ARG A 491 62.09 -5.84 13.34
N ARG A 492 61.54 -4.75 13.89
CA ARG A 492 60.88 -4.75 15.21
C ARG A 492 59.44 -5.26 15.17
N SER A 493 58.73 -5.14 14.04
CA SER A 493 57.38 -5.70 13.88
C SER A 493 57.38 -7.22 13.63
N ALA A 494 58.45 -7.77 13.08
CA ALA A 494 58.61 -9.22 12.85
C ALA A 494 59.04 -10.04 14.09
N ARG A 495 59.19 -9.40 15.26
CA ARG A 495 59.53 -10.06 16.55
C ARG A 495 58.44 -9.88 17.62
N ARG A 496 57.20 -9.59 17.21
CA ARG A 496 56.02 -9.63 18.08
C ARG A 496 55.06 -10.71 17.63
#